data_AF-K4QV08-F1
#
_entry.id   AF-K4QV08-F1
#
_cell.length_a   1.000
_cell.length_b   1.000
_cell.length_c   1.000
_cell.angle_alpha   90.00
_cell.angle_beta   90.00
_cell.angle_gamma   90.00
#
_symmetry.space_group_name_H-M   'P 1'
#
loop_
_entity.id
_entity.type
_entity.pdbx_description
1 polymer ?
#
loop_
_entity_poly.entity_id
_entity_poly.type
_entity_poly.pdbx_seq_one_letter_code
_entity_poly.pdbx_strand_id
1 'polypeptide(L)' 'MGRAPLAYLTEWRMDDAEMLLADTDLGIAQIAKSVGYADAFKRHKGQSPSTFRTAAAWPTVDVTE' A
#
# COMPACT_ATOMS: atom_id res chain seq x y z
N MET A 1 -27.28 -5.47 -3.03
CA MET A 1 -27.25 -4.44 -4.09
C MET A 1 -25.79 -4.22 -4.48
N GLY A 2 -25.48 -4.43 -5.76
CA GLY A 2 -24.13 -4.66 -6.27
C GLY A 2 -23.15 -3.54 -5.96
N ARG A 3 -21.99 -3.90 -5.39
CA ARG A 3 -20.82 -3.03 -5.35
C ARG A 3 -20.55 -2.58 -6.79
N ALA A 4 -20.43 -1.27 -7.02
CA ALA A 4 -20.06 -0.75 -8.33
C ALA A 4 -18.80 -1.50 -8.80
N PRO A 5 -18.69 -1.95 -10.05
CA PRO A 5 -17.54 -2.72 -10.54
C PRO A 5 -16.19 -2.02 -10.24
N LEU A 6 -16.21 -0.69 -10.20
CA LEU A 6 -15.09 0.16 -9.81
C LEU A 6 -14.62 -0.04 -8.36
N ALA A 7 -15.52 -0.34 -7.42
CA ALA A 7 -15.16 -0.59 -6.03
C ALA A 7 -14.39 -1.91 -5.88
N TYR A 8 -14.79 -2.95 -6.62
CA TYR A 8 -14.09 -4.24 -6.61
C TYR A 8 -12.70 -4.13 -7.24
N LEU A 9 -12.57 -3.34 -8.32
CA LEU A 9 -11.26 -3.03 -8.91
C LEU A 9 -10.39 -2.17 -8.00
N THR A 10 -11.01 -1.32 -7.18
CA THR A 10 -10.28 -0.53 -6.17
C THR A 10 -9.75 -1.43 -5.07
N GLU A 11 -10.57 -2.35 -4.55
CA GLU A 11 -10.13 -3.35 -3.56
C GLU A 11 -8.95 -4.17 -4.10
N TRP A 12 -9.06 -4.69 -5.32
CA TRP A 12 -7.97 -5.50 -5.92
C TRP A 12 -6.70 -4.67 -6.17
N ARG A 13 -6.82 -3.42 -6.61
CA ARG A 13 -5.67 -2.51 -6.78
C ARG A 13 -4.97 -2.17 -5.46
N MET A 14 -5.70 -2.13 -4.34
CA MET A 14 -5.10 -1.86 -3.03
C MET A 14 -4.29 -3.04 -2.50
N ASP A 15 -4.75 -4.26 -2.78
CA ASP A 15 -4.02 -5.50 -2.47
C ASP A 15 -2.70 -5.56 -3.25
N ASP A 16 -2.75 -5.26 -4.55
CA ASP A 16 -1.56 -5.20 -5.41
C ASP A 16 -0.57 -4.10 -4.97
N ALA A 17 -1.09 -2.92 -4.57
CA ALA A 17 -0.27 -1.83 -4.03
C ALA A 17 0.44 -2.20 -2.72
N GLU A 18 -0.22 -2.97 -1.86
CA GLU A 18 0.37 -3.45 -0.61
C GLU A 18 1.51 -4.42 -0.86
N MET A 19 1.31 -5.38 -1.78
CA MET A 19 2.35 -6.31 -2.20
C MET A 19 3.55 -5.56 -2.80
N LEU A 20 3.31 -4.58 -3.67
CA LEU A 20 4.39 -3.76 -4.26
C LEU A 20 5.14 -2.91 -3.23
N LEU A 21 4.45 -2.42 -2.19
CA LEU A 21 5.08 -1.64 -1.12
C LEU A 21 5.89 -2.49 -0.16
N ALA A 22 5.52 -3.76 0.01
CA ALA A 22 6.20 -4.69 0.90
C ALA A 22 7.36 -5.43 0.21
N ASP A 23 7.18 -5.82 -1.06
CA ASP A 23 8.10 -6.70 -1.78
C ASP A 23 9.13 -5.91 -2.63
N THR A 24 8.80 -4.67 -3.02
CA THR A 24 9.62 -3.92 -3.98
C THR A 24 10.21 -2.63 -3.40
N ASP A 25 11.47 -2.31 -3.77
CA ASP A 25 12.12 -1.03 -3.44
C ASP A 25 11.59 0.16 -4.29
N LEU A 26 10.47 -0.04 -5.00
CA LEU A 26 9.87 0.97 -5.85
C LEU A 26 9.54 2.22 -5.02
N GLY A 27 9.82 3.38 -5.61
CA GLY A 27 9.47 4.65 -5.00
C GLY A 27 7.95 4.75 -4.83
N ILE A 28 7.50 5.21 -3.66
CA ILE A 28 6.06 5.40 -3.36
C ILE A 28 5.34 6.22 -4.45
N ALA A 29 6.03 7.18 -5.08
CA ALA A 29 5.50 7.95 -6.20
C ALA A 29 5.26 7.10 -7.47
N GLN A 30 6.11 6.11 -7.75
CA GLN A 30 5.90 5.17 -8.87
C GLN A 30 4.73 4.23 -8.58
N ILE A 31 4.64 3.70 -7.36
CA ILE A 31 3.54 2.83 -6.95
C ILE A 31 2.22 3.62 -7.00
N ALA A 32 2.18 4.82 -6.42
CA ALA A 32 1.03 5.72 -6.48
C ALA A 32 0.58 6.03 -7.92
N LYS A 33 1.53 6.19 -8.85
CA LYS A 33 1.24 6.43 -10.27
C LYS A 33 0.74 5.18 -10.98
N SER A 34 1.23 4.00 -10.61
CA SER A 34 0.79 2.71 -11.15
C SER A 34 -0.64 2.37 -10.71
N VAL A 35 -0.94 2.59 -9.43
CA VAL A 35 -2.24 2.25 -8.82
C VAL A 35 -3.27 3.37 -9.02
N GLY A 36 -2.81 4.59 -9.32
CA GLY A 36 -3.62 5.74 -9.71
C GLY A 36 -4.26 6.52 -8.57
N TYR A 37 -4.10 6.09 -7.30
CA TYR A 37 -4.79 6.70 -6.16
C TYR A 37 -4.02 6.55 -4.83
N ALA A 38 -2.99 7.36 -4.61
CA ALA A 38 -2.29 7.43 -3.31
C ALA A 38 -3.23 7.74 -2.14
N ASP A 39 -4.25 8.55 -2.38
CA ASP A 39 -5.21 8.98 -1.35
C ASP A 39 -6.22 7.88 -1.00
N ALA A 40 -6.60 7.06 -1.99
CA ALA A 40 -7.48 5.91 -1.75
C ALA A 40 -6.76 4.82 -0.94
N PHE A 41 -5.43 4.68 -1.08
CA PHE A 41 -4.64 3.79 -0.22
C PHE A 41 -4.70 4.24 1.24
N LYS A 42 -4.49 5.53 1.50
CA LYS A 42 -4.62 6.08 2.85
C LYS A 42 -6.03 5.91 3.41
N ARG A 43 -7.06 6.07 2.57
CA ARG A 43 -8.45 5.85 2.96
C ARG A 43 -8.76 4.39 3.28
N HIS A 44 -8.10 3.44 2.60
CA HIS A 44 -8.31 2.00 2.78
C HIS A 44 -7.48 1.41 3.93
N LYS A 45 -6.20 1.79 4.05
CA LYS A 45 -5.26 1.26 5.05
C LYS A 45 -5.12 2.15 6.29
N GLY A 46 -5.73 3.34 6.29
CA GLY A 46 -5.63 4.33 7.37
C GLY A 46 -4.33 5.12 7.42
N GLN A 47 -3.33 4.74 6.63
CA GLN A 47 -1.99 5.33 6.62
C GLN A 47 -1.44 5.49 5.21
N SER A 48 -0.59 6.50 5.03
CA SER A 48 0.03 6.77 3.73
C SER A 48 0.95 5.62 3.32
N PRO A 49 1.09 5.33 2.02
CA PRO A 49 1.96 4.26 1.53
C PRO A 49 3.42 4.40 2.00
N SER A 50 3.91 5.63 2.20
CA SER A 50 5.23 5.87 2.81
C SER A 50 5.36 5.34 4.23
N THR A 51 4.37 5.64 5.08
CA THR A 51 4.32 5.19 6.47
C THR A 51 4.17 3.67 6.53
N PHE A 52 3.34 3.10 5.65
CA PHE A 52 3.19 1.65 5.51
C PHE A 52 4.53 0.98 5.16
N ARG A 53 5.27 1.51 4.18
CA ARG A 53 6.59 0.99 3.80
C ARG A 53 7.60 1.09 4.93
N THR A 54 7.67 2.21 5.65
CA THR A 54 8.58 2.36 6.79
C THR A 54 8.24 1.39 7.93
N ALA A 55 6.95 1.15 8.19
CA ALA A 55 6.50 0.17 9.18
C ALA A 55 6.81 -1.28 8.76
N ALA A 56 6.70 -1.60 7.47
CA ALA A 56 7.05 -2.92 6.93
C ALA A 56 8.57 -3.14 6.85
N ALA A 57 9.34 -2.09 6.53
CA ALA A 57 10.79 -2.14 6.37
C ALA A 57 11.55 -2.16 7.71
N TRP A 58 10.86 -1.99 8.84
CA TRP A 58 11.42 -2.23 10.16
C TRP A 58 10.93 -3.59 10.68
N PRO A 59 11.55 -4.72 10.29
CA PRO A 59 11.59 -5.82 11.23
C PRO A 59 12.40 -5.26 12.40
N THR A 60 11.76 -5.11 13.55
CA THR A 60 12.45 -4.91 14.82
C THR A 60 13.44 -6.06 15.00
N VAL A 61 14.63 -5.90 14.42
CA VAL A 61 15.85 -6.57 14.88
C VAL A 61 16.20 -5.86 16.18
N ASP A 62 15.44 -6.20 17.22
CA ASP A 62 15.94 -6.04 18.58
C ASP A 62 17.04 -7.11 18.72
N VAL A 63 18.24 -6.72 18.29
CA VAL A 63 19.48 -7.35 18.73
C VAL A 63 19.69 -6.90 20.17
N THR A 64 18.97 -7.52 21.11
CA THR A 64 19.37 -7.45 22.51
C THR A 64 20.61 -8.33 22.69
N GLU A 65 21.68 -7.70 23.16
CA GLU A 65 22.97 -8.28 23.59
C GLU A 65 22.85 -9.49 24.53
#